data_AF-A0A383V6J4-F1
#
_entry.id   AF-A0A383V6J4-F1
#
_cell.length_a   1.000
_cell.length_b   1.000
_cell.length_c   1.000
_cell.angle_alpha   90.00
_cell.angle_beta   90.00
_cell.angle_gamma   90.00
#
_symmetry.space_group_name_H-M   'P 1'
#
loop_
_entity.id
_entity.type
_entity.pdbx_description
1 polymer ?
#
loop_
_entity_poly.entity_id
_entity_poly.type
_entity_poly.pdbx_seq_one_letter_code
_entity_poly.pdbx_strand_id
1 'polypeptide(L)'
;MSGGLRRASASVLQRLGSSRAQATSLGNQTRSGHDTAVHNNKHIEQWLSRREDIEREFRWTSKTLRDVVVMALLIPIAMYNGITWSAHKDDEYAERPTRDFLWAHAQAGERSS
;
A
#
# COMPACT_ATOMS: atom_id res chain seq x y z
N MET A 1 71.05 5.74 -8.48
CA MET A 1 69.99 6.31 -7.61
C MET A 1 68.65 6.24 -8.36
N SER A 2 67.85 5.18 -8.19
CA SER A 2 66.63 4.99 -9.01
C SER A 2 65.58 4.06 -8.36
N GLY A 3 65.51 4.05 -7.02
CA GLY A 3 64.59 3.19 -6.26
C GLY A 3 63.37 3.90 -5.65
N GLY A 4 63.30 5.24 -5.68
CA GLY A 4 62.31 6.00 -4.91
C GLY A 4 60.92 6.12 -5.56
N LEU A 5 60.84 6.10 -6.89
CA LEU A 5 59.60 6.44 -7.62
C LEU A 5 58.57 5.30 -7.70
N ARG A 6 58.97 4.04 -7.44
CA ARG A 6 58.05 2.89 -7.47
C ARG A 6 57.31 2.62 -6.16
N ARG A 7 57.78 3.18 -5.03
CA ARG A 7 57.12 3.03 -3.73
C ARG A 7 56.02 4.06 -3.47
N ALA A 8 56.09 5.25 -4.07
CA ALA A 8 55.10 6.31 -3.88
C ALA A 8 53.79 6.06 -4.63
N SER A 9 53.82 5.32 -5.75
CA SER A 9 52.62 5.00 -6.54
C SER A 9 51.76 3.88 -5.94
N ALA A 10 52.36 2.96 -5.16
CA ALA A 10 51.64 1.88 -4.50
C ALA A 10 50.73 2.38 -3.36
N SER A 11 51.18 3.38 -2.59
CA SER A 11 50.40 3.92 -1.46
C SER A 11 49.21 4.77 -1.88
N VAL A 12 49.27 5.44 -3.05
CA VAL A 12 48.15 6.21 -3.60
C VAL A 12 47.04 5.30 -4.12
N LEU A 13 47.38 4.21 -4.82
CA LEU A 13 46.40 3.23 -5.30
C LEU A 13 45.71 2.49 -4.15
N GLN A 14 46.43 2.22 -3.06
CA GLN A 14 45.87 1.56 -1.88
C GLN A 14 44.90 2.46 -1.09
N ARG A 15 45.10 3.79 -1.11
CA ARG A 15 44.16 4.78 -0.56
C ARG A 15 42.90 4.98 -1.41
N LEU A 16 43.02 4.96 -2.75
CA LEU A 16 41.85 5.03 -3.62
C LEU A 16 40.99 3.76 -3.58
N GLY A 17 41.61 2.58 -3.47
CA GLY A 17 40.88 1.31 -3.36
C GLY A 17 40.09 1.16 -2.06
N SER A 18 40.62 1.67 -0.95
CA SER A 18 39.95 1.63 0.37
C SER A 18 38.79 2.62 0.50
N SER A 19 38.81 3.71 -0.28
CA SER A 19 37.74 4.72 -0.31
C SER A 19 36.48 4.22 -1.02
N ARG A 20 36.63 3.40 -2.08
CA ARG A 20 35.49 2.77 -2.79
C ARG A 20 34.84 1.67 -1.96
N ALA A 21 35.61 0.90 -1.20
CA ALA A 21 35.08 -0.15 -0.33
C ALA A 21 34.27 0.42 0.84
N GLN A 22 34.63 1.61 1.36
CA GLN A 22 33.90 2.30 2.42
C GLN A 22 32.62 3.00 1.95
N ALA A 23 32.53 3.42 0.68
CA ALA A 23 31.32 4.04 0.14
C ALA A 23 30.13 3.08 0.10
N THR A 24 30.37 1.78 -0.09
CA THR A 24 29.34 0.74 -0.06
C THR A 24 28.89 0.34 1.35
N SER A 25 29.67 0.63 2.40
CA SER A 25 29.31 0.31 3.79
C SER A 25 28.56 1.43 4.51
N LEU A 26 28.52 2.63 3.94
CA LEU A 26 27.84 3.80 4.52
C LEU A 26 26.32 3.83 4.24
N GLY A 27 25.82 3.04 3.28
CA GLY A 27 24.40 3.01 2.94
C GLY A 27 23.49 2.29 3.96
N ASN A 28 24.05 1.58 4.93
CA ASN A 28 23.30 0.72 5.86
C ASN A 28 23.39 1.14 7.35
N GLN A 29 24.03 2.26 7.68
CA GLN A 29 24.20 2.68 9.07
C GLN A 29 23.72 4.11 9.27
N THR A 30 22.39 4.32 9.33
CA THR A 30 21.70 5.34 10.17
C THR A 30 20.20 5.39 9.80
N ARG A 31 19.45 4.32 10.08
CA ARG A 31 18.01 4.50 10.32
C ARG A 31 17.85 4.90 11.78
N SER A 32 17.79 6.22 11.96
CA SER A 32 17.47 6.97 13.17
C SER A 32 16.67 6.15 14.19
N GLY A 33 17.38 5.70 15.23
CA GLY A 33 16.80 5.11 16.42
C GLY A 33 15.96 6.15 17.15
N HIS A 34 14.66 5.90 17.22
CA HIS A 34 13.98 6.15 18.49
C HIS A 34 14.51 5.09 19.46
N ASP A 35 15.14 5.53 20.55
CA ASP A 35 15.63 4.69 21.64
C ASP A 35 14.45 4.08 22.41
N THR A 36 13.68 3.22 21.75
CA THR A 36 12.81 2.28 22.45
C THR A 36 13.71 1.16 22.95
N ALA A 37 13.66 0.87 24.25
CA ALA A 37 14.41 -0.21 24.91
C ALA A 37 13.94 -1.61 24.49
N VAL A 38 13.78 -1.84 23.19
CA VAL A 38 13.20 -3.03 22.58
C VAL A 38 14.20 -3.58 21.58
N HIS A 39 14.36 -4.91 21.59
CA HIS A 39 15.30 -5.60 20.73
C HIS A 39 14.86 -5.48 19.26
N ASN A 40 15.70 -4.84 18.44
CA ASN A 40 15.35 -4.50 17.07
C ASN A 40 15.47 -5.75 16.16
N ASN A 41 14.34 -6.27 15.68
CA ASN A 41 14.31 -7.47 14.84
C ASN A 41 14.31 -7.09 13.35
N LYS A 42 15.43 -7.38 12.67
CA LYS A 42 15.61 -7.07 11.24
C LYS A 42 14.47 -7.52 10.33
N HIS A 43 13.81 -8.65 10.65
CA HIS A 43 12.73 -9.18 9.83
C HIS A 43 11.44 -8.38 10.01
N ILE A 44 11.19 -7.90 11.23
CA ILE A 44 10.02 -7.07 11.55
C ILE A 44 10.20 -5.68 10.94
N GLU A 45 11.38 -5.08 11.09
CA GLU A 45 11.71 -3.78 10.52
C GLU A 45 11.62 -3.79 8.99
N GLN A 46 12.14 -4.84 8.34
CA GLN A 46 12.04 -4.97 6.89
C GLN A 46 10.59 -5.18 6.42
N TRP A 47 9.81 -5.98 7.15
CA TRP A 47 8.39 -6.17 6.85
C TRP A 47 7.60 -4.87 7.01
N LEU A 48 7.85 -4.10 8.08
CA LEU A 48 7.21 -2.82 8.34
C LEU A 48 7.56 -1.80 7.25
N SER A 49 8.87 -1.65 6.96
CA SER A 49 9.35 -0.75 5.90
C SER A 49 8.74 -1.07 4.54
N ARG A 50 8.50 -2.35 4.23
CA ARG A 50 7.86 -2.76 2.97
C ARG A 50 6.38 -2.36 2.90
N ARG A 51 5.67 -2.36 4.03
CA ARG A 51 4.26 -1.94 4.09
C ARG A 51 4.12 -0.43 3.98
N GLU A 52 5.03 0.32 4.59
CA GLU A 52 5.08 1.77 4.47
C GLU A 52 5.37 2.20 3.03
N ASP A 53 6.26 1.50 2.32
CA ASP A 53 6.62 1.78 0.94
C ASP A 53 5.81 0.94 -0.09
N ILE A 54 4.67 0.37 0.27
CA ILE A 54 3.90 -0.55 -0.59
C ILE A 54 3.48 0.09 -1.93
N GLU A 55 3.31 1.41 -1.94
CA GLU A 55 2.99 2.21 -3.12
C GLU A 55 4.07 2.11 -4.21
N ARG A 56 5.35 1.94 -3.81
CA ARG A 56 6.46 1.80 -4.76
C ARG A 56 6.50 0.43 -5.43
N GLU A 57 5.97 -0.59 -4.74
CA GLU A 57 5.90 -1.96 -5.25
C GLU A 57 4.59 -2.25 -6.01
N PHE A 58 3.56 -1.44 -5.79
CA PHE A 58 2.27 -1.64 -6.41
C PHE A 58 2.34 -1.47 -7.94
N ARG A 59 1.68 -2.39 -8.66
CA ARG A 59 1.58 -2.35 -10.11
C ARG A 59 0.15 -2.63 -10.56
N TRP A 60 -0.31 -1.86 -11.54
CA TRP A 60 -1.54 -2.16 -12.25
C TRP A 60 -1.32 -3.36 -13.17
N THR A 61 -1.91 -4.48 -12.78
CA THR A 61 -1.95 -5.74 -13.53
C THR A 61 -3.41 -6.14 -13.65
N SER A 62 -3.73 -7.05 -14.56
CA SER A 62 -5.10 -7.54 -14.68
C SER A 62 -5.62 -8.16 -13.37
N LYS A 63 -4.71 -8.75 -12.57
CA LYS A 63 -5.04 -9.30 -11.25
C LYS A 63 -5.38 -8.19 -10.24
N THR A 64 -4.48 -7.21 -10.06
CA THR A 64 -4.71 -6.13 -9.09
C THR A 64 -5.90 -5.26 -9.47
N LEU A 65 -6.09 -5.01 -10.77
CA LEU A 65 -7.27 -4.31 -11.27
C LEU A 65 -8.56 -5.08 -10.98
N ARG A 66 -8.58 -6.40 -11.22
CA ARG A 66 -9.73 -7.25 -10.88
C ARG A 66 -10.04 -7.18 -9.39
N ASP A 67 -9.01 -7.30 -8.54
CA ASP A 67 -9.17 -7.29 -7.10
C ASP A 67 -9.75 -5.93 -6.62
N VAL A 68 -9.25 -4.81 -7.17
CA VAL A 68 -9.79 -3.46 -6.89
C VAL A 68 -11.24 -3.34 -7.36
N VAL A 69 -11.56 -3.74 -8.59
CA VAL A 69 -12.93 -3.62 -9.13
C VAL A 69 -13.92 -4.45 -8.32
N VAL A 70 -13.54 -5.67 -7.93
CA VAL A 70 -14.42 -6.52 -7.12
C VAL A 70 -14.65 -5.90 -5.73
N MET A 71 -13.57 -5.52 -5.05
CA MET A 71 -13.65 -5.10 -3.65
C MET A 71 -14.17 -3.68 -3.48
N ALA A 72 -13.78 -2.74 -4.35
CA ALA A 72 -14.14 -1.33 -4.23
C ALA A 72 -15.44 -0.96 -4.95
N LEU A 73 -15.88 -1.75 -5.95
CA LEU A 73 -17.09 -1.43 -6.72
C LEU A 73 -18.15 -2.52 -6.59
N LEU A 74 -17.86 -3.74 -7.03
CA LEU A 74 -18.90 -4.78 -7.14
C LEU A 74 -19.52 -5.12 -5.78
N ILE A 75 -18.69 -5.32 -4.75
CA ILE A 75 -19.19 -5.68 -3.42
C ILE A 75 -20.04 -4.55 -2.81
N PRO A 76 -19.59 -3.28 -2.75
CA PRO A 76 -20.43 -2.19 -2.21
C PRO A 76 -21.75 -2.01 -2.97
N ILE A 77 -21.72 -2.06 -4.31
CA ILE A 77 -22.93 -1.90 -5.13
C ILE A 77 -23.90 -3.06 -4.88
N ALA A 78 -23.42 -4.29 -4.86
CA ALA A 78 -24.26 -5.46 -4.58
C ALA A 78 -24.85 -5.41 -3.17
N MET A 79 -24.07 -5.00 -2.17
CA MET A 79 -24.52 -4.88 -0.79
C MET A 79 -25.58 -3.79 -0.64
N TYR A 80 -25.39 -2.63 -1.28
CA TYR A 80 -26.38 -1.57 -1.31
C TYR A 80 -27.71 -2.06 -1.91
N ASN A 81 -27.64 -2.73 -3.07
CA ASN A 81 -28.82 -3.30 -3.72
C ASN A 81 -29.54 -4.32 -2.84
N GLY A 82 -28.79 -5.20 -2.16
CA GLY A 82 -29.38 -6.18 -1.26
C GLY A 82 -30.10 -5.55 -0.07
N ILE A 83 -29.49 -4.53 0.55
CA ILE A 83 -30.07 -3.83 1.70
C ILE A 83 -31.30 -3.04 1.30
N THR A 84 -31.24 -2.28 0.20
CA THR A 84 -32.37 -1.48 -0.28
C THR A 84 -33.56 -2.35 -0.67
N TRP A 85 -33.31 -3.47 -1.36
CA TRP A 85 -34.33 -4.46 -1.66
C TRP A 85 -34.96 -5.06 -0.40
N SER A 86 -34.14 -5.38 0.61
CA SER A 86 -34.65 -5.89 1.90
C SER A 86 -35.55 -4.85 2.57
N ALA A 87 -35.12 -3.58 2.59
CA ALA A 87 -35.89 -2.50 3.19
C ALA A 87 -37.22 -2.26 2.47
N HIS A 88 -37.25 -2.35 1.14
CA HIS A 88 -38.50 -2.27 0.38
C HIS A 88 -39.46 -3.41 0.70
N LYS A 89 -38.94 -4.64 0.88
CA LYS A 89 -39.77 -5.76 1.33
C LYS A 89 -40.34 -5.55 2.72
N ASP A 90 -39.54 -5.05 3.65
CA ASP A 90 -39.99 -4.76 5.00
C ASP A 90 -41.07 -3.67 5.01
N ASP A 91 -40.93 -2.64 4.17
CA ASP A 91 -41.93 -1.59 3.99
C ASP A 91 -43.23 -2.15 3.35
N GLU A 92 -43.13 -3.06 2.38
CA GLU A 92 -44.28 -3.75 1.77
C GLU A 92 -45.06 -4.58 2.81
N TYR A 93 -44.35 -5.36 3.63
CA TYR A 93 -44.98 -6.14 4.71
C TYR A 93 -45.61 -5.25 5.79
N ALA A 94 -45.08 -4.07 6.01
CA ALA A 94 -45.59 -3.10 6.99
C ALA A 94 -46.64 -2.14 6.41
N GLU A 95 -47.03 -2.31 5.15
CA GLU A 95 -47.94 -1.42 4.41
C GLU A 95 -47.49 0.06 4.42
N ARG A 96 -46.19 0.29 4.47
CA ARG A 96 -45.59 1.63 4.46
C ARG A 96 -45.25 2.05 3.03
N PRO A 97 -45.28 3.36 2.72
CA PRO A 97 -44.79 3.84 1.44
C PRO A 97 -43.32 3.47 1.26
N THR A 98 -42.98 2.87 0.12
CA THR A 98 -41.60 2.51 -0.22
C THR A 98 -40.70 3.74 -0.21
N ARG A 99 -39.55 3.64 0.44
CA ARG A 99 -38.59 4.73 0.57
C ARG A 99 -37.79 4.91 -0.73
N ASP A 100 -37.41 6.15 -1.02
CA ASP A 100 -36.58 6.46 -2.19
C ASP A 100 -35.09 6.30 -1.85
N PHE A 101 -34.42 5.43 -2.60
CA PHE A 101 -33.00 5.11 -2.44
C PHE A 101 -32.24 5.57 -3.69
N LEU A 102 -30.94 5.86 -3.54
CA LEU A 102 -30.02 6.48 -4.50
C LEU A 102 -30.17 6.03 -5.98
N TRP A 103 -30.50 4.76 -6.22
CA TRP A 103 -30.86 4.25 -7.56
C TRP A 103 -31.96 3.18 -7.54
N ALA A 104 -32.58 2.95 -6.37
CA ALA A 104 -33.72 2.06 -6.21
C ALA A 104 -34.93 2.94 -5.90
N HIS A 105 -35.42 3.61 -6.95
CA HIS A 105 -36.50 4.57 -6.81
C HIS A 105 -37.83 3.85 -6.54
N ALA A 106 -38.52 4.32 -5.51
CA ALA A 106 -39.91 3.99 -5.29
C ALA A 106 -40.73 4.46 -6.50
N GLN A 107 -41.57 3.60 -7.10
CA GLN A 107 -42.56 4.03 -8.08
C GLN A 107 -43.64 4.85 -7.37
N ALA A 108 -43.31 6.10 -7.06
CA ALA A 108 -44.25 7.08 -6.54
C ALA A 108 -45.17 7.49 -7.68
N GLY A 109 -46.28 6.76 -7.94
CA GLY A 109 -47.29 7.31 -8.85
C GLY A 109 -48.39 6.46 -9.47
N GLU A 110 -48.58 5.16 -9.19
CA GLU A 110 -49.65 4.39 -9.87
C GLU A 110 -50.86 4.01 -9.00
N ARG A 111 -51.03 4.59 -7.80
CA ARG A 111 -52.18 4.28 -6.92
C ARG A 111 -53.06 5.50 -6.58
N SER A 112 -53.32 6.34 -7.57
CA SER A 112 -54.37 7.38 -7.47
C SER A 112 -55.15 7.49 -8.78
N SER A 113 -55.96 6.47 -9.09
CA SER A 113 -57.09 6.53 -10.01
C SER A 113 -57.99 5.32 -9.77
#